data_AF-A0A1K1NN04-F1
#
_entry.id   AF-A0A1K1NN04-F1
#
_cell.length_a   1.000
_cell.length_b   1.000
_cell.length_c   1.000
_cell.angle_alpha   90.00
_cell.angle_beta   90.00
_cell.angle_gamma   90.00
#
_symmetry.space_group_name_H-M   'P 1'
#
loop_
_entity.id
_entity.type
_entity.pdbx_description
1 polymer ?
#
loop_
_entity_poly.entity_id
_entity_poly.type
_entity_poly.pdbx_seq_one_letter_code
_entity_poly.pdbx_strand_id
1 'polypeptide(L)'
;MDSSNKYFFLSKIIFITIVLFVSISVITEQIALKKLENFKSLTSPLERVHSKKYEITPIKGSLPILYDSIKNQFYLKNEKGLTKLDNQGNVMFFDDLSNEKSYISTLDYNNFIPFVFTSKGVYDFSGEELVFMPFEKKLNIKNELSNSNFKSIFEKNYNSADLVIYGNEIEDETAQFRIFFRVDNKWILLLSKKGDYNQFRYPETFKKNANTTVQIDYSKFSSKFSNKKLIALKDNQRGLYSAKEKDRNLNNYSTIVLKELKLDYKTTNELKMVALKNKSYYGLPDWMNHTFFKLAYFELNYNKEQLFFKGNTIIYNELANEITNKDFYLFELPKDMRDKTKVAFLDVKNYTGIAVDPRTNYLEPQIENTGIFIIKPINKN
;
A
#
# COMPACT_ATOMS: atom_id res chain seq x y z
N MET A 1 41.64 31.55 -49.27
CA MET A 1 41.25 30.26 -48.66
C MET A 1 39.97 29.81 -49.32
N ASP A 2 40.07 28.79 -50.17
CA ASP A 2 39.09 28.43 -51.19
C ASP A 2 37.74 27.99 -50.61
N SER A 3 36.64 28.52 -51.17
CA SER A 3 35.26 28.15 -50.76
C SER A 3 35.00 26.65 -50.92
N SER A 4 35.63 26.03 -51.91
CA SER A 4 35.63 24.58 -52.17
C SER A 4 36.07 23.74 -50.95
N ASN A 5 37.12 24.17 -50.24
CA ASN A 5 37.62 23.46 -49.06
C ASN A 5 36.68 23.55 -47.85
N LYS A 6 35.90 24.64 -47.74
CA LYS A 6 34.87 24.77 -46.68
C LYS A 6 33.70 23.83 -46.92
N TYR A 7 33.22 23.69 -48.16
CA TYR A 7 32.11 22.77 -48.48
C TYR A 7 32.51 21.30 -48.29
N PHE A 8 33.75 20.94 -48.63
CA PHE A 8 34.27 19.59 -48.42
C PHE A 8 34.47 19.24 -46.93
N PHE A 9 34.86 20.22 -46.11
CA PHE A 9 34.98 20.03 -44.67
C PHE A 9 33.60 19.91 -44.00
N LEU A 10 32.63 20.73 -44.43
CA LEU A 10 31.26 20.68 -43.93
C LEU A 10 30.56 19.36 -44.29
N SER A 11 30.75 18.85 -45.52
CA SER A 11 30.16 17.58 -45.94
C SER A 11 30.73 16.38 -45.17
N LYS A 12 32.04 16.39 -44.87
CA LYS A 12 32.67 15.39 -44.00
C LYS A 12 32.11 15.41 -42.58
N ILE A 13 31.91 16.59 -41.99
CA ILE A 13 31.31 16.70 -40.64
C ILE A 13 29.88 16.18 -40.64
N ILE A 14 29.07 16.55 -41.63
CA ILE A 14 27.68 16.06 -41.77
C ILE A 14 27.67 14.54 -41.90
N PHE A 15 28.52 13.97 -42.76
CA PHE A 15 28.62 12.53 -42.95
C PHE A 15 29.04 11.80 -41.67
N ILE A 16 30.05 12.29 -40.95
CA ILE A 16 30.50 11.72 -39.66
C ILE A 16 29.37 11.78 -38.62
N THR A 17 28.63 12.89 -38.59
CA THR A 17 27.51 13.08 -37.65
C THR A 17 26.38 12.09 -37.95
N ILE A 18 26.02 11.91 -39.23
CA ILE A 18 25.02 10.93 -39.67
C ILE A 18 25.47 9.50 -39.30
N VAL A 19 26.73 9.14 -39.59
CA VAL A 19 27.26 7.80 -39.27
C VAL A 19 27.26 7.55 -37.76
N LEU A 20 27.65 8.52 -36.93
CA LEU A 20 27.57 8.43 -35.47
C LEU A 20 26.13 8.25 -35.00
N PHE A 21 25.18 9.02 -35.55
CA PHE A 21 23.78 8.94 -35.17
C PHE A 21 23.15 7.59 -35.52
N VAL A 22 23.46 7.07 -36.72
CA VAL A 22 23.01 5.74 -37.18
C VAL A 22 23.66 4.64 -36.34
N SER A 23 24.94 4.75 -36.03
CA SER A 23 25.66 3.75 -35.22
C SER A 23 25.13 3.69 -33.79
N ILE A 24 24.89 4.85 -33.17
CA ILE A 24 24.24 4.93 -31.85
C ILE A 24 22.85 4.29 -31.91
N SER A 25 22.06 4.60 -32.94
CA SER A 25 20.71 4.02 -33.10
C SER A 25 20.74 2.49 -33.23
N VAL A 26 21.63 1.93 -34.04
CA VAL A 26 21.79 0.48 -34.24
C VAL A 26 22.26 -0.22 -32.96
N ILE A 27 23.22 0.37 -32.22
CA ILE A 27 23.68 -0.17 -30.93
C ILE A 27 22.53 -0.17 -29.92
N THR A 28 21.74 0.90 -29.88
CA THR A 28 20.59 1.02 -28.97
C THR A 28 19.53 -0.03 -29.28
N GLU A 29 19.26 -0.27 -30.56
CA GLU A 29 18.32 -1.28 -31.04
C GLU A 29 18.81 -2.71 -30.74
N GLN A 30 20.10 -3.01 -30.93
CA GLN A 30 20.68 -4.31 -30.57
C GLN A 30 20.63 -4.56 -29.05
N ILE A 31 20.87 -3.53 -28.23
CA ILE A 31 20.74 -3.64 -26.77
C ILE A 31 19.27 -3.90 -26.38
N ALA A 32 18.31 -3.24 -27.03
CA ALA A 32 16.89 -3.48 -26.81
C ALA A 32 16.46 -4.90 -27.23
N LEU A 33 16.94 -5.39 -28.38
CA LEU A 33 16.69 -6.75 -28.89
C LEU A 33 17.31 -7.83 -27.99
N LYS A 34 18.52 -7.61 -27.46
CA LYS A 34 19.17 -8.51 -26.51
C LYS A 34 18.44 -8.56 -25.18
N LYS A 35 17.94 -7.41 -24.69
CA LYS A 35 17.04 -7.37 -23.53
C LYS A 35 15.76 -8.17 -23.78
N LEU A 36 15.18 -8.07 -24.97
CA LEU A 36 13.99 -8.84 -25.38
C LEU A 36 14.19 -10.36 -25.35
N GLU A 37 15.42 -10.87 -25.51
CA GLU A 37 15.70 -12.32 -25.41
C GLU A 37 15.42 -12.90 -24.03
N ASN A 38 15.71 -12.15 -22.97
CA ASN A 38 15.39 -12.54 -21.59
C ASN A 38 13.88 -12.67 -21.35
N PHE A 39 13.06 -12.08 -22.22
CA PHE A 39 11.60 -12.15 -22.14
C PHE A 39 10.98 -13.22 -23.06
N LYS A 40 11.75 -13.81 -23.99
CA LYS A 40 11.24 -14.83 -24.94
C LYS A 40 10.77 -16.11 -24.25
N SER A 41 11.31 -16.44 -23.08
CA SER A 41 10.97 -17.64 -22.29
C SER A 41 9.82 -17.44 -21.30
N LEU A 42 9.29 -16.23 -21.15
CA LEU A 42 8.23 -15.93 -20.18
C LEU A 42 6.87 -16.36 -20.74
N THR A 43 6.35 -17.48 -20.26
CA THR A 43 5.03 -18.00 -20.65
C THR A 43 3.89 -17.25 -19.95
N SER A 44 4.01 -16.94 -18.66
CA SER A 44 2.97 -16.26 -17.85
C SER A 44 3.36 -14.81 -17.46
N PRO A 45 2.39 -13.89 -17.27
CA PRO A 45 2.65 -12.50 -16.86
C PRO A 45 3.50 -12.36 -15.59
N LEU A 46 3.20 -13.14 -14.54
CA LEU A 46 3.93 -13.09 -13.25
C LEU A 46 3.89 -14.40 -12.46
N GLU A 47 3.22 -15.44 -12.95
CA GLU A 47 3.10 -16.70 -12.20
C GLU A 47 4.40 -17.48 -12.32
N ARG A 48 5.20 -17.48 -11.24
CA ARG A 48 6.48 -18.22 -11.04
C ARG A 48 7.68 -17.66 -11.80
N VAL A 49 7.89 -16.35 -11.72
CA VAL A 49 9.15 -15.72 -12.11
C VAL A 49 10.20 -16.11 -11.07
N HIS A 50 11.36 -16.60 -11.49
CA HIS A 50 12.43 -16.98 -10.57
C HIS A 50 13.80 -16.56 -11.09
N SER A 51 14.71 -16.37 -10.15
CA SER A 51 16.15 -16.20 -10.37
C SER A 51 16.91 -17.34 -9.69
N LYS A 52 18.20 -17.16 -9.42
CA LYS A 52 19.02 -18.17 -8.73
C LYS A 52 18.63 -18.32 -7.26
N LYS A 53 18.19 -17.23 -6.61
CA LYS A 53 17.89 -17.20 -5.18
C LYS A 53 16.47 -16.80 -4.83
N TYR A 54 15.73 -16.17 -5.74
CA TYR A 54 14.42 -15.61 -5.45
C TYR A 54 13.36 -16.13 -6.40
N GLU A 55 12.13 -16.22 -5.89
CA GLU A 55 10.94 -16.42 -6.68
C GLU A 55 9.92 -15.30 -6.42
N ILE A 56 9.10 -15.04 -7.43
CA ILE A 56 7.93 -14.18 -7.37
C ILE A 56 6.71 -15.08 -7.53
N THR A 57 5.86 -15.08 -6.51
CA THR A 57 4.64 -15.88 -6.49
C THR A 57 3.45 -15.03 -6.07
N PRO A 58 2.24 -15.27 -6.61
CA PRO A 58 1.05 -14.58 -6.15
C PRO A 58 0.77 -14.93 -4.69
N ILE A 59 0.23 -13.99 -3.93
CA ILE A 59 -0.22 -14.23 -2.57
C ILE A 59 -1.67 -13.76 -2.38
N LYS A 60 -2.42 -14.53 -1.60
CA LYS A 60 -3.77 -14.11 -1.19
C LYS A 60 -3.64 -12.96 -0.20
N GLY A 61 -4.27 -11.84 -0.52
CA GLY A 61 -4.23 -10.64 0.29
C GLY A 61 -4.22 -9.38 -0.58
N SER A 62 -4.33 -8.26 0.09
CA SER A 62 -4.44 -6.93 -0.49
C SER A 62 -3.76 -5.92 0.44
N LEU A 63 -3.58 -4.70 -0.06
CA LEU A 63 -3.02 -3.60 0.72
C LEU A 63 -3.93 -3.20 1.89
N PRO A 64 -3.36 -2.72 3.02
CA PRO A 64 -1.93 -2.60 3.32
C PRO A 64 -1.20 -3.92 3.56
N ILE A 65 0.12 -3.84 3.41
CA ILE A 65 1.08 -4.85 3.87
C ILE A 65 1.83 -4.26 5.06
N LEU A 66 1.69 -4.90 6.23
CA LEU A 66 2.30 -4.46 7.48
C LEU A 66 3.28 -5.48 8.02
N TYR A 67 4.24 -5.04 8.84
CA TYR A 67 5.31 -5.84 9.39
C TYR A 67 5.40 -5.73 10.91
N ASP A 68 5.46 -6.86 11.60
CA ASP A 68 5.77 -6.97 13.02
C ASP A 68 7.29 -7.12 13.19
N SER A 69 7.93 -6.06 13.70
CA SER A 69 9.39 -6.04 13.88
C SER A 69 9.92 -6.91 15.02
N ILE A 70 9.04 -7.33 15.93
CA ILE A 70 9.37 -8.17 17.10
C ILE A 70 9.25 -9.64 16.70
N LYS A 71 8.14 -10.03 16.06
CA LYS A 71 7.92 -11.41 15.61
C LYS A 71 8.50 -11.72 14.24
N ASN A 72 8.92 -10.70 13.50
CA ASN A 72 9.42 -10.81 12.13
C ASN A 72 8.37 -11.42 11.19
N GLN A 73 7.14 -10.93 11.26
CA GLN A 73 5.98 -11.47 10.55
C GLN A 73 5.30 -10.39 9.71
N PHE A 74 4.58 -10.81 8.68
CA PHE A 74 3.84 -9.89 7.81
C PHE A 74 2.34 -10.10 7.92
N TYR A 75 1.59 -9.03 7.70
CA TYR A 75 0.13 -8.99 7.72
C TYR A 75 -0.37 -8.30 6.46
N LEU A 76 -1.28 -8.96 5.74
CA LEU A 76 -1.96 -8.42 4.57
C LEU A 76 -3.46 -8.39 4.83
N LYS A 77 -4.16 -7.41 4.27
CA LYS A 77 -5.63 -7.39 4.31
C LYS A 77 -6.21 -8.51 3.45
N ASN A 78 -7.22 -9.26 3.93
CA ASN A 78 -8.03 -10.15 3.09
C ASN A 78 -9.52 -9.95 3.40
N GLU A 79 -10.23 -9.23 2.54
CA GLU A 79 -11.64 -8.89 2.78
C GLU A 79 -11.83 -8.24 4.17
N LYS A 80 -12.48 -8.95 5.11
CA LYS A 80 -12.74 -8.48 6.47
C LYS A 80 -11.72 -8.96 7.53
N GLY A 81 -10.77 -9.82 7.17
CA GLY A 81 -9.78 -10.40 8.10
C GLY A 81 -8.33 -9.97 7.84
N LEU A 82 -7.38 -10.85 8.21
CA LEU A 82 -5.98 -10.74 7.81
C LEU A 82 -5.40 -12.06 7.26
N THR A 83 -4.44 -11.93 6.35
CA THR A 83 -3.48 -13.00 5.99
C THR A 83 -2.18 -12.77 6.74
N LYS A 84 -1.70 -13.79 7.46
CA LYS A 84 -0.45 -13.72 8.21
C LYS A 84 0.64 -14.55 7.56
N LEU A 85 1.84 -13.98 7.43
CA LEU A 85 3.02 -14.65 6.91
C LEU A 85 4.16 -14.69 7.93
N ASP A 86 4.98 -15.73 7.83
CA ASP A 86 6.25 -15.80 8.53
C ASP A 86 7.33 -14.90 7.88
N ASN A 87 8.54 -14.93 8.43
CA ASN A 87 9.68 -14.17 7.92
C ASN A 87 10.23 -14.68 6.58
N GLN A 88 9.84 -15.87 6.14
CA GLN A 88 10.23 -16.47 4.86
C GLN A 88 9.18 -16.23 3.76
N GLY A 89 8.02 -15.69 4.12
CA GLY A 89 6.93 -15.44 3.19
C GLY A 89 6.02 -16.64 2.99
N ASN A 90 6.01 -17.59 3.93
CA ASN A 90 5.02 -18.67 3.95
C ASN A 90 3.77 -18.20 4.70
N VAL A 91 2.60 -18.60 4.19
CA VAL A 91 1.32 -18.32 4.84
C VAL A 91 1.24 -19.15 6.12
N MET A 92 1.16 -18.47 7.27
CA MET A 92 0.91 -19.12 8.56
C MET A 92 -0.59 -19.43 8.70
N PHE A 93 -1.43 -18.44 8.44
CA PHE A 93 -2.88 -18.62 8.36
C PHE A 93 -3.54 -17.51 7.54
N PHE A 94 -4.75 -17.81 7.09
CA PHE A 94 -5.60 -16.96 6.28
C PHE A 94 -7.01 -17.08 6.82
N ASP A 95 -7.51 -16.04 7.47
CA ASP A 95 -8.87 -16.01 7.99
C ASP A 95 -9.61 -14.82 7.42
N ASP A 96 -10.74 -15.09 6.77
CA ASP A 96 -11.69 -14.08 6.34
C ASP A 96 -12.85 -14.01 7.33
N LEU A 97 -13.11 -12.81 7.83
CA LEU A 97 -14.20 -12.53 8.76
C LEU A 97 -15.46 -12.05 8.02
N SER A 98 -15.66 -12.45 6.77
CA SER A 98 -16.80 -12.05 5.92
C SER A 98 -18.17 -12.22 6.60
N ASN A 99 -18.30 -13.23 7.46
CA ASN A 99 -19.49 -13.52 8.27
C ASN A 99 -19.81 -12.45 9.33
N GLU A 100 -18.84 -11.60 9.70
CA GLU A 100 -19.06 -10.52 10.65
C GLU A 100 -19.83 -9.38 9.99
N LYS A 101 -20.97 -9.01 10.58
CA LYS A 101 -21.85 -7.95 10.06
C LYS A 101 -21.16 -6.58 10.04
N SER A 102 -20.39 -6.29 11.09
CA SER A 102 -19.65 -5.04 11.25
C SER A 102 -18.28 -5.34 11.81
N TYR A 103 -17.28 -4.70 11.21
CA TYR A 103 -15.88 -4.83 11.59
C TYR A 103 -15.16 -3.50 11.37
N ILE A 104 -14.13 -3.27 12.17
CA ILE A 104 -13.10 -2.26 11.94
C ILE A 104 -11.81 -3.05 11.75
N SER A 105 -11.28 -2.96 10.54
CA SER A 105 -9.96 -3.50 10.26
C SER A 105 -8.93 -2.61 10.95
N THR A 106 -7.95 -3.23 11.61
CA THR A 106 -6.76 -2.55 12.16
C THR A 106 -5.72 -2.23 11.09
N LEU A 107 -6.20 -2.08 9.87
CA LEU A 107 -5.47 -1.65 8.71
C LEU A 107 -6.01 -0.30 8.20
N ASP A 108 -7.11 0.19 8.81
CA ASP A 108 -7.50 1.59 8.72
C ASP A 108 -6.39 2.42 9.38
N TYR A 109 -5.88 3.42 8.66
CA TYR A 109 -4.71 4.25 8.96
C TYR A 109 -4.44 4.62 10.43
N ASN A 110 -5.48 4.70 11.22
CA ASN A 110 -5.42 5.10 12.62
C ASN A 110 -4.78 4.03 13.52
N ASN A 111 -4.69 2.78 13.06
CA ASN A 111 -4.16 1.68 13.85
C ASN A 111 -3.42 0.73 12.93
N PHE A 112 -2.12 0.45 13.15
CA PHE A 112 -1.40 -0.64 12.50
C PHE A 112 -1.06 -1.67 13.57
N ILE A 113 -2.00 -2.57 13.83
CA ILE A 113 -1.87 -3.61 14.87
C ILE A 113 -2.48 -4.94 14.38
N PRO A 114 -2.08 -6.10 14.93
CA PRO A 114 -2.54 -7.41 14.48
C PRO A 114 -3.85 -7.84 15.18
N PHE A 115 -4.86 -6.98 15.23
CA PHE A 115 -6.18 -7.30 15.80
C PHE A 115 -7.28 -7.07 14.76
N VAL A 116 -8.49 -7.59 14.89
CA VAL A 116 -9.64 -7.09 14.10
C VAL A 116 -10.82 -6.93 15.05
N PHE A 117 -11.43 -5.74 15.05
CA PHE A 117 -12.50 -5.39 15.97
C PHE A 117 -13.85 -5.61 15.32
N THR A 118 -14.79 -6.24 16.02
CA THR A 118 -16.15 -6.44 15.53
C THR A 118 -17.17 -5.83 16.47
N SER A 119 -18.46 -6.03 16.19
CA SER A 119 -19.50 -5.68 17.16
C SER A 119 -19.46 -6.51 18.44
N LYS A 120 -18.87 -7.72 18.42
CA LYS A 120 -18.93 -8.69 19.53
C LYS A 120 -17.64 -8.77 20.35
N GLY A 121 -16.50 -8.55 19.73
CA GLY A 121 -15.21 -8.68 20.38
C GLY A 121 -14.06 -8.33 19.48
N VAL A 122 -12.90 -8.91 19.79
CA VAL A 122 -11.63 -8.66 19.12
C VAL A 122 -11.03 -9.99 18.71
N TYR A 123 -10.69 -10.12 17.43
CA TYR A 123 -9.88 -11.20 16.91
C TYR A 123 -8.40 -10.84 17.02
N ASP A 124 -7.58 -11.69 17.63
CA ASP A 124 -6.14 -11.53 17.76
C ASP A 124 -5.41 -12.39 16.72
N PHE A 125 -4.71 -11.73 15.80
CA PHE A 125 -3.91 -12.34 14.74
C PHE A 125 -2.41 -12.40 15.10
N SER A 126 -2.04 -11.96 16.31
CA SER A 126 -0.66 -11.94 16.75
C SER A 126 -0.14 -13.33 17.16
N GLY A 127 -1.02 -14.25 17.54
CA GLY A 127 -0.69 -15.62 17.94
C GLY A 127 -0.29 -16.55 16.79
N GLU A 128 -0.10 -17.83 17.10
CA GLU A 128 0.05 -18.88 16.07
C GLU A 128 -1.29 -19.22 15.41
N GLU A 129 -2.38 -19.05 16.18
CA GLU A 129 -3.76 -19.22 15.75
C GLU A 129 -4.58 -17.95 16.00
N LEU A 130 -5.73 -17.86 15.33
CA LEU A 130 -6.71 -16.81 15.52
C LEU A 130 -7.46 -17.00 16.83
N VAL A 131 -7.40 -16.01 17.72
CA VAL A 131 -8.12 -16.05 19.01
C VAL A 131 -9.20 -14.98 19.06
N PHE A 132 -10.45 -15.39 19.30
CA PHE A 132 -11.54 -14.43 19.54
C PHE A 132 -11.68 -14.12 21.03
N MET A 133 -11.63 -12.84 21.38
CA MET A 133 -11.86 -12.33 22.74
C MET A 133 -13.13 -11.48 22.76
N PRO A 134 -14.21 -11.90 23.43
CA PRO A 134 -15.40 -11.08 23.55
C PRO A 134 -15.11 -9.80 24.35
N PHE A 135 -15.89 -8.75 24.10
CA PHE A 135 -15.82 -7.57 24.97
C PHE A 135 -16.33 -7.92 26.36
N GLU A 136 -15.51 -7.65 27.38
CA GLU A 136 -15.91 -7.74 28.78
C GLU A 136 -17.02 -6.73 29.08
N LYS A 137 -16.89 -5.52 28.53
CA LYS A 137 -17.85 -4.44 28.69
C LYS A 137 -18.00 -3.64 27.40
N LYS A 138 -19.23 -3.25 27.13
CA LYS A 138 -19.61 -2.27 26.10
C LYS A 138 -20.33 -1.12 26.78
N LEU A 139 -19.83 0.09 26.63
CA LEU A 139 -20.28 1.27 27.37
C LEU A 139 -20.81 2.33 26.41
N ASN A 140 -21.84 3.05 26.84
CA ASN A 140 -22.46 4.15 26.10
C ASN A 140 -23.13 3.73 24.78
N ILE A 141 -23.66 2.50 24.71
CA ILE A 141 -24.26 1.95 23.47
C ILE A 141 -25.47 2.77 23.02
N LYS A 142 -26.25 3.27 23.96
CA LYS A 142 -27.47 4.04 23.70
C LYS A 142 -27.30 5.53 23.96
N ASN A 143 -26.05 6.01 23.98
CA ASN A 143 -25.72 7.41 24.33
C ASN A 143 -26.18 7.82 25.73
N GLU A 144 -26.22 6.88 26.67
CA GLU A 144 -26.75 7.07 28.02
C GLU A 144 -25.85 7.89 28.96
N LEU A 145 -24.58 8.12 28.61
CA LEU A 145 -23.64 8.84 29.47
C LEU A 145 -23.69 10.37 29.27
N SER A 146 -23.61 11.10 30.39
CA SER A 146 -23.28 12.53 30.38
C SER A 146 -21.81 12.75 29.96
N ASN A 147 -21.45 13.94 29.51
CA ASN A 147 -20.08 14.22 29.04
C ASN A 147 -19.05 14.08 30.17
N SER A 148 -19.40 14.43 31.41
CA SER A 148 -18.51 14.27 32.57
C SER A 148 -18.27 12.80 32.90
N ASN A 149 -19.33 11.98 32.89
CA ASN A 149 -19.22 10.54 33.13
C ASN A 149 -18.45 9.85 32.00
N PHE A 150 -18.71 10.24 30.75
CA PHE A 150 -17.98 9.76 29.59
C PHE A 150 -16.47 10.04 29.72
N LYS A 151 -16.10 11.28 30.03
CA LYS A 151 -14.70 11.69 30.24
C LYS A 151 -14.05 10.90 31.38
N SER A 152 -14.71 10.79 32.53
CA SER A 152 -14.17 10.04 33.67
C SER A 152 -13.96 8.56 33.35
N ILE A 153 -14.91 7.92 32.66
CA ILE A 153 -14.78 6.53 32.20
C ILE A 153 -13.65 6.39 31.18
N PHE A 154 -13.57 7.31 30.22
CA PHE A 154 -12.52 7.33 29.22
C PHE A 154 -11.14 7.43 29.87
N GLU A 155 -10.91 8.44 30.71
CA GLU A 155 -9.60 8.70 31.34
C GLU A 155 -9.18 7.54 32.26
N LYS A 156 -10.12 6.99 33.02
CA LYS A 156 -9.87 5.81 33.86
C LYS A 156 -9.39 4.63 33.02
N ASN A 157 -10.11 4.27 31.96
CA ASN A 157 -9.71 3.14 31.11
C ASN A 157 -8.43 3.45 30.35
N TYR A 158 -8.26 4.68 29.84
CA TYR A 158 -7.05 5.09 29.14
C TYR A 158 -5.81 4.92 30.01
N ASN A 159 -5.86 5.38 31.27
CA ASN A 159 -4.73 5.33 32.18
C ASN A 159 -4.34 3.90 32.56
N SER A 160 -5.32 3.01 32.74
CA SER A 160 -5.07 1.59 33.06
C SER A 160 -4.77 0.72 31.85
N ALA A 161 -5.09 1.18 30.64
CA ALA A 161 -4.98 0.36 29.44
C ALA A 161 -3.54 0.26 28.91
N ASP A 162 -3.18 -0.95 28.49
CA ASP A 162 -1.95 -1.21 27.77
C ASP A 162 -2.11 -1.02 26.25
N LEU A 163 -3.33 -1.22 25.73
CA LEU A 163 -3.73 -0.85 24.37
C LEU A 163 -4.92 0.11 24.38
N VAL A 164 -4.83 1.16 23.56
CA VAL A 164 -5.91 2.11 23.31
C VAL A 164 -6.00 2.35 21.81
N ILE A 165 -7.10 1.93 21.22
CA ILE A 165 -7.31 1.91 19.77
C ILE A 165 -8.53 2.76 19.45
N TYR A 166 -8.40 3.64 18.45
CA TYR A 166 -9.49 4.50 17.99
C TYR A 166 -10.03 4.00 16.66
N GLY A 167 -11.30 3.61 16.63
CA GLY A 167 -11.99 3.10 15.47
C GLY A 167 -12.82 4.17 14.76
N ASN A 168 -12.91 4.08 13.43
CA ASN A 168 -13.78 4.92 12.62
C ASN A 168 -15.27 4.64 12.91
N GLU A 169 -16.14 5.56 12.49
CA GLU A 169 -17.59 5.33 12.45
C GLU A 169 -17.89 4.18 11.48
N ILE A 170 -18.61 3.15 11.94
CA ILE A 170 -19.13 2.09 11.07
C ILE A 170 -20.56 2.50 10.66
N GLU A 171 -20.97 2.16 9.43
CA GLU A 171 -22.34 2.31 8.88
C GLU A 171 -23.42 1.46 9.58
N ASP A 172 -23.24 1.14 10.87
CA ASP A 172 -24.31 0.66 11.73
C ASP A 172 -25.28 1.82 12.03
N GLU A 173 -26.57 1.51 12.24
CA GLU A 173 -27.67 2.45 12.55
C GLU A 173 -27.36 3.44 13.70
N THR A 174 -26.31 3.17 14.48
CA THR A 174 -25.72 4.08 15.48
C THR A 174 -24.28 4.45 15.13
N ALA A 175 -24.07 5.24 14.06
CA ALA A 175 -22.75 5.79 13.74
C ALA A 175 -22.16 6.59 14.92
N GLN A 176 -21.26 5.96 15.66
CA GLN A 176 -20.59 6.44 16.87
C GLN A 176 -19.09 6.13 16.74
N PHE A 177 -18.24 7.05 17.17
CA PHE A 177 -16.79 6.81 17.22
C PHE A 177 -16.47 5.74 18.26
N ARG A 178 -15.64 4.77 17.89
CA ARG A 178 -15.37 3.60 18.74
C ARG A 178 -14.02 3.73 19.41
N ILE A 179 -13.96 3.41 20.69
CA ILE A 179 -12.72 3.45 21.47
C ILE A 179 -12.57 2.11 22.16
N PHE A 180 -11.49 1.41 21.85
CA PHE A 180 -11.21 0.10 22.40
C PHE A 180 -10.06 0.22 23.40
N PHE A 181 -10.28 -0.28 24.61
CA PHE A 181 -9.28 -0.37 25.65
C PHE A 181 -8.99 -1.83 25.94
N ARG A 182 -7.71 -2.17 26.09
CA ARG A 182 -7.31 -3.43 26.73
C ARG A 182 -6.78 -3.12 28.12
N VAL A 183 -7.43 -3.67 29.13
CA VAL A 183 -7.07 -3.52 30.55
C VAL A 183 -7.01 -4.91 31.13
N ASP A 184 -5.87 -5.31 31.70
CA ASP A 184 -5.66 -6.65 32.28
C ASP A 184 -6.07 -7.80 31.33
N ASN A 185 -5.67 -7.69 30.06
CA ASN A 185 -6.03 -8.60 28.96
C ASN A 185 -7.52 -8.69 28.61
N LYS A 186 -8.36 -7.80 29.16
CA LYS A 186 -9.79 -7.71 28.84
C LYS A 186 -10.08 -6.53 27.93
N TRP A 187 -10.93 -6.76 26.93
CA TRP A 187 -11.33 -5.71 25.99
C TRP A 187 -12.59 -5.00 26.44
N ILE A 188 -12.53 -3.67 26.44
CA ILE A 188 -13.65 -2.77 26.76
C ILE A 188 -13.89 -1.89 25.55
N LEU A 189 -15.15 -1.83 25.09
CA LEU A 189 -15.59 -0.93 24.04
C LEU A 189 -16.34 0.25 24.65
N LEU A 190 -15.94 1.47 24.30
CA LEU A 190 -16.64 2.71 24.62
C LEU A 190 -17.06 3.39 23.32
N LEU A 191 -18.33 3.76 23.22
CA LEU A 191 -18.88 4.43 22.03
C LEU A 191 -19.12 5.91 22.31
N SER A 192 -18.71 6.81 21.42
CA SER A 192 -19.00 8.25 21.53
C SER A 192 -20.46 8.56 21.16
N LYS A 193 -20.90 9.80 21.36
CA LYS A 193 -22.15 10.30 20.78
C LYS A 193 -22.01 10.55 19.28
N LYS A 194 -23.09 10.26 18.53
CA LYS A 194 -23.18 10.48 17.07
C LYS A 194 -22.98 11.97 16.74
N GLY A 195 -22.08 12.26 15.80
CA GLY A 195 -21.82 13.62 15.30
C GLY A 195 -21.19 14.59 16.30
N ASP A 196 -20.67 14.11 17.44
CA ASP A 196 -20.42 14.97 18.58
C ASP A 196 -18.95 15.40 18.75
N TYR A 197 -18.63 16.55 18.16
CA TYR A 197 -17.46 17.38 18.49
C TYR A 197 -17.48 17.90 19.94
N ASN A 198 -18.52 17.62 20.73
CA ASN A 198 -18.60 18.09 22.12
C ASN A 198 -17.95 17.15 23.14
N GLN A 199 -17.61 15.90 22.79
CA GLN A 199 -16.91 14.98 23.70
C GLN A 199 -15.38 15.04 23.52
N PHE A 200 -14.92 15.40 22.32
CA PHE A 200 -13.50 15.53 21.98
C PHE A 200 -13.17 16.93 21.50
N ARG A 201 -12.07 17.49 22.01
CA ARG A 201 -11.52 18.74 21.52
C ARG A 201 -10.62 18.45 20.32
N TYR A 202 -11.01 18.93 19.14
CA TYR A 202 -10.19 18.89 17.93
C TYR A 202 -9.43 20.21 17.74
N PRO A 203 -8.15 20.18 17.29
CA PRO A 203 -7.36 21.40 17.10
C PRO A 203 -7.92 22.36 16.04
N GLU A 204 -8.63 21.85 15.03
CA GLU A 204 -8.95 22.61 13.80
C GLU A 204 -10.39 23.13 13.72
N THR A 205 -11.33 22.62 14.54
CA THR A 205 -12.76 22.98 14.50
C THR A 205 -13.16 23.79 15.74
N PHE A 206 -12.56 24.96 15.92
CA PHE A 206 -12.94 25.85 17.03
C PHE A 206 -14.19 26.68 16.71
N LYS A 207 -15.33 26.35 17.33
CA LYS A 207 -16.37 27.34 17.66
C LYS A 207 -16.10 27.85 19.08
N LYS A 208 -15.90 29.17 19.22
CA LYS A 208 -15.45 29.87 20.45
C LYS A 208 -16.28 29.64 21.74
N ASN A 209 -17.43 28.95 21.69
CA ASN A 209 -18.40 28.88 22.79
C ASN A 209 -18.69 27.46 23.33
N ALA A 210 -17.91 26.43 22.97
CA ALA A 210 -18.06 25.09 23.56
C ALA A 210 -17.47 25.04 24.97
N ASN A 211 -18.18 24.47 25.95
CA ASN A 211 -17.69 24.33 27.33
C ASN A 211 -16.52 23.31 27.37
N THR A 212 -15.29 23.81 27.36
CA THR A 212 -14.05 23.04 27.12
C THR A 212 -13.59 22.16 28.27
N THR A 213 -14.11 22.34 29.49
CA THR A 213 -13.66 21.63 30.70
C THR A 213 -14.11 20.16 30.75
N VAL A 214 -15.23 19.86 30.10
CA VAL A 214 -15.87 18.52 30.11
C VAL A 214 -15.46 17.67 28.90
N GLN A 215 -14.64 18.22 28.00
CA GLN A 215 -14.17 17.52 26.79
C GLN A 215 -12.84 16.80 27.04
N ILE A 216 -12.60 15.77 26.24
CA ILE A 216 -11.32 15.04 26.16
C ILE A 216 -10.44 15.76 25.16
N ASP A 217 -9.24 16.15 25.58
CA ASP A 217 -8.23 16.74 24.69
C ASP A 217 -7.52 15.65 23.90
N TYR A 218 -7.96 15.39 22.67
CA TYR A 218 -7.44 14.29 21.85
C TYR A 218 -5.91 14.38 21.63
N SER A 219 -5.34 15.60 21.68
CA SER A 219 -3.89 15.81 21.56
C SER A 219 -3.08 15.18 22.71
N LYS A 220 -3.70 14.93 23.86
CA LYS A 220 -3.08 14.34 25.05
C LYS A 220 -3.34 12.85 25.21
N PHE A 221 -4.21 12.28 24.38
CA PHE A 221 -4.64 10.89 24.46
C PHE A 221 -4.39 10.19 23.13
N SER A 222 -3.11 9.97 22.82
CA SER A 222 -2.72 9.19 21.65
C SER A 222 -3.08 7.71 21.82
N SER A 223 -3.24 6.99 20.71
CA SER A 223 -3.34 5.54 20.74
C SER A 223 -2.17 4.92 21.51
N LYS A 224 -2.44 3.83 22.23
CA LYS A 224 -1.41 3.00 22.87
C LYS A 224 -1.35 1.68 22.13
N PHE A 225 -0.17 1.35 21.61
CA PHE A 225 0.02 0.12 20.83
C PHE A 225 0.86 -0.93 21.55
N SER A 226 1.37 -0.62 22.75
CA SER A 226 2.30 -1.51 23.47
C SER A 226 3.39 -2.03 22.51
N ASN A 227 3.70 -3.32 22.57
CA ASN A 227 4.59 -4.03 21.66
C ASN A 227 3.89 -4.62 20.41
N LYS A 228 2.71 -4.10 20.04
CA LYS A 228 1.87 -4.63 18.94
C LYS A 228 1.86 -3.73 17.71
N LYS A 229 2.66 -2.65 17.71
CA LYS A 229 2.75 -1.71 16.59
C LYS A 229 3.36 -2.42 15.37
N LEU A 230 2.64 -2.36 14.25
CA LEU A 230 3.10 -2.83 12.95
C LEU A 230 3.61 -1.67 12.10
N ILE A 231 4.47 -1.98 11.14
CA ILE A 231 5.15 -1.02 10.28
C ILE A 231 4.66 -1.23 8.84
N ALA A 232 4.21 -0.16 8.18
CA ALA A 232 3.88 -0.23 6.76
C ALA A 232 5.17 -0.33 5.92
N LEU A 233 5.13 -1.19 4.90
CA LEU A 233 6.18 -1.23 3.89
C LEU A 233 6.05 -0.01 2.96
N LYS A 234 7.12 0.31 2.22
CA LYS A 234 7.14 1.49 1.34
C LYS A 234 7.84 1.19 0.02
N ASP A 235 7.27 1.72 -1.05
CA ASP A 235 7.97 1.96 -2.31
C ASP A 235 8.74 3.27 -2.19
N ASN A 236 10.04 3.14 -1.96
CA ASN A 236 10.93 4.28 -1.77
C ASN A 236 11.07 5.14 -3.04
N GLN A 237 10.98 4.55 -4.23
CA GLN A 237 11.14 5.28 -5.49
C GLN A 237 9.96 6.21 -5.75
N ARG A 238 8.76 5.78 -5.36
CA ARG A 238 7.51 6.54 -5.56
C ARG A 238 7.06 7.29 -4.32
N GLY A 239 7.70 7.10 -3.17
CA GLY A 239 7.32 7.72 -1.91
C GLY A 239 5.93 7.28 -1.42
N LEU A 240 5.53 6.04 -1.73
CA LEU A 240 4.20 5.49 -1.44
C LEU A 240 4.30 4.33 -0.44
N TYR A 241 3.55 4.40 0.65
CA TYR A 241 3.41 3.30 1.60
C TYR A 241 2.43 2.25 1.09
N SER A 242 2.60 1.01 1.52
CA SER A 242 1.68 -0.10 1.25
C SER A 242 0.25 0.20 1.73
N ALA A 243 0.07 1.13 2.67
CA ALA A 243 -1.24 1.63 3.07
C ALA A 243 -1.95 2.52 2.04
N LYS A 244 -1.28 2.85 0.92
CA LYS A 244 -1.68 3.80 -0.13
C LYS A 244 -1.51 5.28 0.24
N GLU A 245 -0.59 5.58 1.16
CA GLU A 245 -0.31 6.95 1.60
C GLU A 245 0.99 7.46 1.00
N LYS A 246 1.03 8.75 0.69
CA LYS A 246 2.25 9.42 0.24
C LYS A 246 2.93 10.13 1.41
N ASP A 247 4.24 10.26 1.35
CA ASP A 247 5.03 10.98 2.37
C ASP A 247 4.46 12.36 2.73
N ARG A 248 3.99 13.12 1.73
CA ARG A 248 3.42 14.46 1.92
C ARG A 248 2.13 14.49 2.75
N ASN A 249 1.41 13.36 2.82
CA ASN A 249 0.12 13.27 3.51
C ASN A 249 0.28 12.85 4.97
N LEU A 250 1.49 12.43 5.40
CA LEU A 250 1.73 11.95 6.78
C LEU A 250 1.41 12.99 7.86
N ASN A 251 1.48 14.28 7.52
CA ASN A 251 1.18 15.37 8.45
C ASN A 251 -0.32 15.63 8.64
N ASN A 252 -1.17 15.10 7.75
CA ASN A 252 -2.61 15.40 7.73
C ASN A 252 -3.44 14.48 8.63
N TYR A 253 -2.83 13.43 9.19
CA TYR A 253 -3.52 12.48 10.06
C TYR A 253 -3.28 12.81 11.53
N SER A 254 -4.37 12.98 12.27
CA SER A 254 -4.38 13.19 13.72
C SER A 254 -3.96 11.95 14.53
N THR A 255 -3.84 10.80 13.87
CA THR A 255 -3.60 9.46 14.44
C THR A 255 -2.21 8.93 14.11
N ILE A 256 -1.20 9.79 14.27
CA ILE A 256 0.12 9.56 14.92
C ILE A 256 1.05 8.42 14.43
N VAL A 257 0.59 7.20 14.08
CA VAL A 257 1.44 5.99 13.86
C VAL A 257 2.56 6.21 12.85
N LEU A 258 2.22 6.74 11.67
CA LEU A 258 3.19 7.03 10.60
C LEU A 258 3.93 8.36 10.82
N LYS A 259 3.28 9.33 11.50
CA LYS A 259 3.91 10.61 11.86
C LYS A 259 5.09 10.41 12.83
N GLU A 260 5.00 9.41 13.69
CA GLU A 260 6.05 9.04 14.64
C GLU A 260 7.25 8.33 14.01
N LEU A 261 7.09 7.67 12.86
CA LEU A 261 8.08 6.76 12.30
C LEU A 261 8.79 7.39 11.09
N LYS A 262 9.79 8.23 11.36
CA LYS A 262 10.78 8.62 10.34
C LYS A 262 11.75 7.45 10.10
N LEU A 263 11.33 6.47 9.32
CA LEU A 263 12.15 5.31 8.94
C LEU A 263 12.84 5.54 7.60
N ASP A 264 14.06 5.04 7.45
CA ASP A 264 14.81 5.12 6.19
C ASP A 264 14.49 3.92 5.30
N TYR A 265 13.90 4.17 4.13
CA TYR A 265 13.56 3.14 3.14
C TYR A 265 14.50 3.16 1.93
N LYS A 266 15.62 3.89 1.96
CA LYS A 266 16.59 3.91 0.86
C LYS A 266 17.00 2.49 0.47
N THR A 267 16.95 2.21 -0.83
CA THR A 267 17.16 0.88 -1.40
C THR A 267 17.97 1.00 -2.69
N THR A 268 18.76 -0.02 -2.97
CA THR A 268 19.40 -0.21 -4.28
C THR A 268 18.56 -1.09 -5.20
N ASN A 269 17.48 -1.68 -4.66
CA ASN A 269 16.56 -2.49 -5.45
C ASN A 269 15.74 -1.58 -6.35
N GLU A 270 15.46 -2.05 -7.55
CA GLU A 270 14.93 -1.19 -8.59
C GLU A 270 14.02 -1.93 -9.55
N LEU A 271 12.84 -1.37 -9.78
CA LEU A 271 11.84 -1.90 -10.71
C LEU A 271 11.70 -0.96 -11.91
N LYS A 272 12.15 -1.41 -13.08
CA LYS A 272 12.05 -0.65 -14.33
C LYS A 272 11.10 -1.31 -15.30
N MET A 273 10.32 -0.49 -15.98
CA MET A 273 9.74 -0.87 -17.26
C MET A 273 10.81 -0.68 -18.33
N VAL A 274 11.14 -1.73 -19.08
CA VAL A 274 12.24 -1.71 -20.05
C VAL A 274 11.78 -1.79 -21.51
N ALA A 275 10.56 -2.27 -21.76
CA ALA A 275 9.96 -2.28 -23.09
C ALA A 275 8.43 -2.26 -23.01
N LEU A 276 7.80 -1.85 -24.12
CA LEU A 276 6.36 -1.84 -24.33
C LEU A 276 6.03 -2.48 -25.68
N LYS A 277 4.96 -3.28 -25.72
CA LYS A 277 4.40 -3.83 -26.95
C LYS A 277 2.93 -3.51 -27.03
N ASN A 278 2.48 -2.97 -28.16
CA ASN A 278 1.05 -2.70 -28.37
C ASN A 278 0.25 -4.00 -28.28
N LYS A 279 -0.86 -3.97 -27.52
CA LYS A 279 -1.77 -5.11 -27.36
C LYS A 279 -3.12 -4.82 -28.02
N SER A 280 -3.75 -3.71 -27.65
CA SER A 280 -5.03 -3.28 -28.22
C SER A 280 -5.22 -1.76 -28.12
N TYR A 281 -6.06 -1.23 -29.00
CA TYR A 281 -6.42 0.18 -29.08
C TYR A 281 -7.92 0.33 -28.94
N TYR A 282 -8.35 1.25 -28.07
CA TYR A 282 -9.74 1.70 -28.01
C TYR A 282 -9.75 3.19 -28.34
N GLY A 283 -10.15 3.48 -29.58
CA GLY A 283 -10.24 4.82 -30.12
C GLY A 283 -11.60 5.45 -29.92
N LEU A 284 -11.59 6.66 -29.40
CA LEU A 284 -12.68 7.62 -29.54
C LEU A 284 -12.32 8.61 -30.66
N PRO A 285 -13.24 9.48 -31.11
CA PRO A 285 -12.92 10.55 -32.05
C PRO A 285 -11.72 11.39 -31.59
N ASP A 286 -10.98 11.97 -32.54
CA ASP A 286 -9.69 12.65 -32.33
C ASP A 286 -9.68 13.77 -31.26
N TRP A 287 -10.85 14.26 -30.84
CA TRP A 287 -11.00 15.26 -29.78
C TRP A 287 -11.12 14.66 -28.36
N MET A 288 -11.09 13.33 -28.21
CA MET A 288 -11.17 12.63 -26.93
C MET A 288 -9.84 11.95 -26.56
N ASN A 289 -9.62 11.72 -25.27
CA ASN A 289 -8.41 11.06 -24.79
C ASN A 289 -8.36 9.59 -25.24
N HIS A 290 -7.38 9.26 -26.07
CA HIS A 290 -7.12 7.89 -26.50
C HIS A 290 -6.46 7.09 -25.36
N THR A 291 -6.94 5.85 -25.16
CA THR A 291 -6.37 4.92 -24.18
C THR A 291 -5.79 3.70 -24.90
N PHE A 292 -4.50 3.43 -24.67
CA PHE A 292 -3.79 2.33 -25.32
C PHE A 292 -3.42 1.27 -24.29
N PHE A 293 -3.85 0.03 -24.54
CA PHE A 293 -3.39 -1.12 -23.75
C PHE A 293 -2.08 -1.63 -24.33
N LYS A 294 -1.08 -1.70 -23.48
CA LYS A 294 0.25 -2.15 -23.83
C LYS A 294 0.61 -3.35 -22.94
N LEU A 295 1.34 -4.29 -23.50
CA LEU A 295 2.10 -5.27 -22.72
C LEU A 295 3.43 -4.62 -22.34
N ALA A 296 3.65 -4.40 -21.06
CA ALA A 296 4.90 -3.88 -20.51
C ALA A 296 5.81 -5.01 -20.07
N TYR A 297 7.10 -4.84 -20.29
CA TYR A 297 8.17 -5.75 -19.87
C TYR A 297 8.95 -5.08 -18.75
N PHE A 298 9.13 -5.80 -17.65
CA PHE A 298 9.74 -5.30 -16.43
C PHE A 298 11.04 -6.01 -16.11
N GLU A 299 12.01 -5.23 -15.65
CA GLU A 299 13.24 -5.71 -15.03
C GLU A 299 13.22 -5.28 -13.56
N LEU A 300 13.30 -6.26 -12.67
CA LEU A 300 13.48 -6.06 -11.24
C LEU A 300 14.91 -6.46 -10.87
N ASN A 301 15.69 -5.51 -10.37
CA ASN A 301 16.94 -5.79 -9.67
C ASN A 301 16.64 -5.88 -8.18
N TYR A 302 16.72 -7.08 -7.62
CA TYR A 302 16.47 -7.35 -6.21
C TYR A 302 17.66 -8.08 -5.59
N ASN A 303 18.31 -7.46 -4.61
CA ASN A 303 19.48 -7.98 -3.91
C ASN A 303 20.58 -8.49 -4.87
N LYS A 304 20.86 -7.71 -5.92
CA LYS A 304 21.83 -7.99 -6.99
C LYS A 304 21.46 -9.15 -7.93
N GLU A 305 20.21 -9.59 -7.93
CA GLU A 305 19.68 -10.53 -8.93
C GLU A 305 18.66 -9.85 -9.83
N GLN A 306 18.68 -10.22 -11.11
CA GLN A 306 17.74 -9.72 -12.10
C GLN A 306 16.58 -10.72 -12.26
N LEU A 307 15.37 -10.21 -12.16
CA LEU A 307 14.12 -10.90 -12.42
C LEU A 307 13.40 -10.17 -13.56
N PHE A 308 12.86 -10.93 -14.51
CA PHE A 308 12.19 -10.38 -15.69
C PHE A 308 10.74 -10.89 -15.73
N PHE A 309 9.79 -10.00 -15.97
CA PHE A 309 8.37 -10.35 -16.05
C PHE A 309 7.59 -9.40 -16.96
N LYS A 310 6.34 -9.73 -17.28
CA LYS A 310 5.51 -8.94 -18.20
C LYS A 310 4.13 -8.66 -17.61
N GLY A 311 3.62 -7.45 -17.74
CA GLY A 311 2.31 -7.06 -17.20
C GLY A 311 1.52 -6.24 -18.22
N ASN A 312 0.19 -6.27 -18.14
CA ASN A 312 -0.61 -5.33 -18.92
C ASN A 312 -0.52 -3.95 -18.25
N THR A 313 -0.38 -2.89 -19.06
CA THR A 313 -0.39 -1.49 -18.63
C THR A 313 -1.23 -0.67 -19.59
N ILE A 314 -1.57 0.55 -19.20
CA ILE A 314 -2.22 1.53 -20.06
C ILE A 314 -1.34 2.77 -20.26
N ILE A 315 -1.54 3.46 -21.38
CA ILE A 315 -1.01 4.79 -21.64
C ILE A 315 -2.17 5.68 -22.07
N TYR A 316 -2.33 6.82 -21.40
CA TYR A 316 -3.24 7.88 -21.80
C TYR A 316 -2.52 8.79 -22.78
N ASN A 317 -3.02 8.84 -24.02
CA ASN A 317 -2.48 9.64 -25.12
C ASN A 317 -1.04 9.28 -25.54
N GLU A 318 -0.83 8.86 -26.80
CA GLU A 318 0.49 8.45 -27.31
C GLU A 318 1.52 9.59 -27.39
N LEU A 319 1.08 10.86 -27.37
CA LEU A 319 1.98 12.02 -27.40
C LEU A 319 2.77 12.22 -26.10
N ALA A 320 2.30 11.63 -24.99
CA ALA A 320 3.06 11.62 -23.75
C ALA A 320 4.11 10.48 -23.82
N ASN A 321 5.32 10.81 -24.27
CA ASN A 321 6.49 9.90 -24.24
C ASN A 321 6.93 9.47 -22.82
N GLU A 322 6.19 9.85 -21.76
CA GLU A 322 6.48 9.35 -20.43
C GLU A 322 6.01 7.91 -20.29
N ILE A 323 6.99 7.00 -20.33
CA ILE A 323 6.84 5.62 -19.86
C ILE A 323 6.63 5.68 -18.35
N THR A 324 5.39 5.92 -17.90
CA THR A 324 5.12 6.04 -16.48
C THR A 324 4.88 4.66 -15.89
N ASN A 325 5.77 4.22 -15.00
CA ASN A 325 5.64 2.99 -14.21
C ASN A 325 4.62 3.19 -13.05
N LYS A 326 3.46 3.81 -13.33
CA LYS A 326 2.49 4.29 -12.32
C LYS A 326 1.70 3.18 -11.63
N ASP A 327 1.79 1.96 -12.13
CA ASP A 327 0.88 0.87 -11.76
C ASP A 327 1.59 -0.39 -11.24
N PHE A 328 2.87 -0.25 -10.90
CA PHE A 328 3.70 -1.29 -10.32
C PHE A 328 4.46 -0.71 -9.13
N TYR A 329 4.34 -1.32 -7.96
CA TYR A 329 4.98 -0.83 -6.74
C TYR A 329 5.84 -1.92 -6.12
N LEU A 330 7.05 -1.56 -5.70
CA LEU A 330 7.94 -2.46 -4.94
C LEU A 330 7.91 -2.04 -3.48
N PHE A 331 7.17 -2.77 -2.66
CA PHE A 331 7.06 -2.50 -1.22
C PHE A 331 8.13 -3.25 -0.44
N GLU A 332 8.98 -2.49 0.24
CA GLU A 332 10.10 -3.01 1.03
C GLU A 332 10.05 -2.52 2.47
N LEU A 333 10.75 -3.25 3.34
CA LEU A 333 10.98 -2.84 4.72
C LEU A 333 11.93 -1.64 4.81
N PRO A 334 11.95 -0.94 5.97
CA PRO A 334 13.03 -0.03 6.34
C PRO A 334 14.40 -0.71 6.23
N LYS A 335 15.41 0.07 5.87
CA LYS A 335 16.79 -0.39 5.62
C LYS A 335 17.35 -1.21 6.78
N ASP A 336 17.13 -0.77 8.01
CA ASP A 336 17.59 -1.40 9.26
C ASP A 336 16.86 -2.72 9.59
N MET A 337 15.76 -3.02 8.90
CA MET A 337 14.97 -4.24 9.12
C MET A 337 15.11 -5.29 8.00
N ARG A 338 15.73 -4.95 6.86
CA ARG A 338 15.93 -5.86 5.71
C ARG A 338 16.93 -7.00 5.94
N ASP A 339 17.65 -6.99 7.06
CA ASP A 339 18.50 -8.12 7.44
C ASP A 339 17.73 -9.19 8.22
N LYS A 340 16.56 -8.84 8.78
CA LYS A 340 15.69 -9.79 9.47
C LYS A 340 14.95 -10.72 8.51
N THR A 341 14.71 -10.27 7.28
CA THR A 341 13.97 -11.03 6.26
C THR A 341 14.37 -10.55 4.87
N LYS A 342 14.34 -11.46 3.90
CA LYS A 342 14.60 -11.18 2.48
C LYS A 342 13.30 -11.10 1.66
N VAL A 343 12.16 -11.03 2.33
CA VAL A 343 10.84 -10.89 1.72
C VAL A 343 10.56 -9.43 1.33
N ALA A 344 10.02 -9.25 0.13
CA ALA A 344 9.45 -7.99 -0.35
C ALA A 344 8.17 -8.28 -1.14
N PHE A 345 7.44 -7.24 -1.52
CA PHE A 345 6.16 -7.39 -2.21
C PHE A 345 6.07 -6.52 -3.46
N LEU A 346 5.38 -7.04 -4.47
CA LEU A 346 5.00 -6.31 -5.65
C LEU A 346 3.48 -6.13 -5.65
N ASP A 347 3.03 -4.89 -5.83
CA ASP A 347 1.64 -4.61 -6.22
C ASP A 347 1.64 -4.31 -7.71
N VAL A 348 0.94 -5.14 -8.46
CA VAL A 348 0.88 -5.09 -9.92
C VAL A 348 -0.58 -4.99 -10.30
N LYS A 349 -0.97 -3.88 -10.92
CA LYS A 349 -2.32 -3.76 -11.49
C LYS A 349 -2.36 -4.43 -12.86
N ASN A 350 -3.44 -5.16 -13.13
CA ASN A 350 -3.68 -5.78 -14.42
C ASN A 350 -4.89 -5.15 -15.08
N TYR A 351 -4.63 -4.48 -16.18
CA TYR A 351 -5.63 -3.82 -16.98
C TYR A 351 -6.26 -4.82 -17.95
N THR A 352 -7.58 -4.98 -17.87
CA THR A 352 -8.32 -5.99 -18.63
C THR A 352 -9.29 -5.42 -19.65
N GLY A 353 -9.65 -4.15 -19.51
CA GLY A 353 -10.56 -3.48 -20.44
C GLY A 353 -10.82 -2.03 -20.07
N ILE A 354 -11.90 -1.48 -20.60
CA ILE A 354 -12.41 -0.14 -20.30
C ILE A 354 -13.89 -0.27 -19.91
N ALA A 355 -14.29 0.46 -18.88
CA ALA A 355 -15.69 0.68 -18.51
C ALA A 355 -16.03 2.17 -18.70
N VAL A 356 -17.29 2.47 -18.96
CA VAL A 356 -17.81 3.85 -18.86
C VAL A 356 -18.17 4.08 -17.40
N ASP A 357 -17.57 5.08 -16.75
CA ASP A 357 -18.04 5.52 -15.43
C ASP A 357 -19.42 6.17 -15.58
N PRO A 358 -20.49 5.58 -15.01
CA PRO A 358 -21.84 6.09 -15.18
C PRO A 358 -22.05 7.47 -14.52
N ARG A 359 -21.16 7.92 -13.64
CA ARG A 359 -21.25 9.22 -12.95
C ARG A 359 -20.63 10.35 -13.77
N THR A 360 -19.52 10.08 -14.44
CA THR A 360 -18.74 11.09 -15.16
C THR A 360 -18.82 10.93 -16.68
N ASN A 361 -19.35 9.81 -17.15
CA ASN A 361 -19.39 9.39 -18.55
C ASN A 361 -18.00 9.30 -19.21
N TYR A 362 -16.94 9.20 -18.39
CA TYR A 362 -15.57 8.99 -18.85
C TYR A 362 -15.25 7.51 -18.98
N LEU A 363 -14.33 7.19 -19.90
CA LEU A 363 -13.75 5.86 -20.02
C LEU A 363 -12.73 5.64 -18.90
N GLU A 364 -13.03 4.71 -18.01
CA GLU A 364 -12.12 4.26 -16.96
C GLU A 364 -11.55 2.88 -17.28
N PRO A 365 -10.24 2.66 -17.11
CA PRO A 365 -9.65 1.34 -17.27
C PRO A 365 -10.25 0.36 -16.26
N GLN A 366 -10.75 -0.76 -16.75
CA GLN A 366 -11.06 -1.91 -15.91
C GLN A 366 -9.75 -2.53 -15.44
N ILE A 367 -9.62 -2.57 -14.11
CA ILE A 367 -8.54 -3.25 -13.42
C ILE A 367 -9.17 -4.52 -12.85
N GLU A 368 -8.80 -5.69 -13.38
CA GLU A 368 -8.95 -6.90 -12.59
C GLU A 368 -7.89 -6.84 -11.50
N ASN A 369 -8.29 -7.11 -10.26
CA ASN A 369 -7.36 -7.22 -9.13
C ASN A 369 -6.38 -8.38 -9.42
N THR A 370 -5.29 -8.11 -10.14
CA THR A 370 -4.10 -8.94 -9.96
C THR A 370 -3.54 -8.61 -8.61
N GLY A 371 -3.44 -9.66 -7.80
CA GLY A 371 -3.16 -9.55 -6.38
C GLY A 371 -1.74 -9.08 -6.09
N ILE A 372 -1.47 -8.99 -4.81
CA ILE A 372 -0.11 -8.80 -4.31
C ILE A 372 0.72 -10.03 -4.72
N PHE A 373 1.94 -9.79 -5.16
CA PHE A 373 2.95 -10.83 -5.34
C PHE A 373 4.00 -10.70 -4.25
N ILE A 374 4.51 -11.83 -3.79
CA ILE A 374 5.60 -11.89 -2.83
C ILE A 374 6.89 -12.26 -3.55
N ILE A 375 7.96 -11.51 -3.26
CA ILE A 375 9.33 -11.85 -3.62
C ILE A 375 9.95 -12.53 -2.40
N LYS A 376 10.33 -13.80 -2.52
CA LYS A 376 10.89 -14.57 -1.40
C LYS A 376 12.05 -15.48 -1.83
N PRO A 377 12.92 -15.90 -0.91
CA PRO A 377 13.97 -16.85 -1.22
C PRO A 377 13.42 -18.19 -1.71
N ILE A 378 14.11 -18.83 -2.66
CA ILE A 378 13.83 -20.20 -3.08
C ILE A 378 14.33 -21.14 -1.98
N ASN A 379 13.43 -21.90 -1.37
CA ASN A 379 13.80 -22.98 -0.47
C ASN A 379 14.49 -24.08 -1.27
N LYS A 380 15.82 -24.17 -1.15
CA LYS A 380 16.57 -25.34 -1.60
C LYS A 380 16.40 -26.42 -0.54
N ASN A 381 15.42 -27.29 -0.74
CA ASN A 381 15.38 -28.57 -0.05
C ASN A 381 16.55 -29.44 -0.49
#